data_AF-A0A7D7ZR38-F1
#
_entry.id   AF-A0A7D7ZR38-F1
#
_cell.length_a   1.000
_cell.length_b   1.000
_cell.length_c   1.000
_cell.angle_alpha   90.00
_cell.angle_beta   90.00
_cell.angle_gamma   90.00
#
_symmetry.space_group_name_H-M   'P 1'
#
loop_
_entity.id
_entity.type
_entity.pdbx_description
1 polymer ?
#
loop_
_entity_poly.entity_id
_entity_poly.type
_entity_poly.pdbx_seq_one_letter_code
_entity_poly.pdbx_strand_id
1 'polypeptide(L)' 'MKIFSRIFAVLLTCFLTFSCSSVSPWERGILAKPEMAWEPDPLLGQLQEHVYFSKEGSAGGYGAGGGGCGCN' A
#
# COMPACT_ATOMS: atom_id res chain seq x y z
N MET A 1 41.48 -7.73 11.04
CA MET A 1 40.38 -6.73 10.95
C MET A 1 39.72 -6.69 9.57
N LYS A 2 40.47 -6.54 8.46
CA LYS A 2 39.89 -6.50 7.09
C LYS A 2 39.16 -7.78 6.67
N ILE A 3 39.65 -8.96 7.07
CA ILE A 3 39.02 -10.25 6.77
C ILE A 3 37.64 -10.38 7.44
N PHE A 4 37.54 -9.93 8.70
CA PHE A 4 36.31 -10.00 9.49
C PHE A 4 35.25 -9.04 8.95
N SER A 5 35.67 -7.85 8.53
CA SER A 5 34.80 -6.87 7.85
C SER A 5 34.27 -7.38 6.50
N ARG A 6 35.08 -8.14 5.74
CA ARG A 6 34.63 -8.77 4.49
C ARG A 6 33.63 -9.90 4.72
N ILE A 7 33.87 -10.73 5.74
CA ILE A 7 32.93 -11.80 6.13
C ILE A 7 31.58 -11.20 6.55
N PHE A 8 31.61 -10.14 7.36
CA PHE A 8 30.40 -9.44 7.78
C PHE A 8 29.63 -8.84 6.59
N ALA A 9 30.33 -8.23 5.63
CA ALA A 9 29.70 -7.68 4.44
C ALA A 9 29.01 -8.76 3.59
N VAL A 10 29.65 -9.92 3.39
CA VAL A 10 29.05 -11.03 2.62
C VAL A 10 27.81 -11.61 3.32
N LEU A 11 27.86 -11.75 4.65
CA LEU A 11 26.71 -12.22 5.43
C LEU A 11 25.53 -11.24 5.35
N LEU A 12 25.80 -9.94 5.43
CA LEU A 12 24.77 -8.89 5.30
C LEU A 12 24.12 -8.92 3.91
N THR A 13 24.91 -9.08 2.84
CA THR A 13 24.38 -9.15 1.48
C THR A 13 23.52 -10.39 1.26
N CYS A 14 23.91 -11.55 1.82
CA CYS A 14 23.08 -12.75 1.75
C CYS A 14 21.73 -12.55 2.46
N PHE A 15 21.71 -11.94 3.65
CA PHE A 15 20.46 -11.70 4.39
C PHE A 15 19.46 -10.82 3.63
N LEU A 16 19.94 -9.83 2.88
CA LEU A 16 19.08 -8.87 2.18
C LEU A 16 18.39 -9.45 0.94
N THR A 17 18.81 -10.60 0.42
CA THR A 17 18.25 -11.18 -0.81
C THR A 17 17.21 -12.29 -0.58
N PHE A 18 16.92 -12.67 0.66
CA PHE A 18 16.01 -13.78 0.99
C PHE A 18 14.50 -13.48 0.92
N SER A 19 14.08 -12.26 0.57
CA SER A 19 12.67 -11.84 0.73
C SER A 19 11.78 -11.96 -0.50
N CYS A 20 12.28 -12.45 -1.65
CA CYS A 20 11.47 -12.58 -2.86
C CYS A 20 10.90 -14.00 -2.99
N SER A 21 9.72 -14.24 -2.43
CA SER A 21 8.95 -15.48 -2.67
C SER A 21 7.85 -15.25 -3.70
N SER A 22 7.83 -16.05 -4.77
CA SER A 22 6.74 -16.05 -5.73
C SER A 22 5.55 -16.81 -5.14
N VAL A 23 4.44 -16.12 -4.89
CA VAL A 23 3.21 -16.72 -4.40
C VAL A 23 2.34 -17.12 -5.59
N SER A 24 1.81 -18.34 -5.58
CA SER A 24 0.94 -18.81 -6.66
C SER A 24 -0.41 -18.09 -6.64
N PRO A 25 -1.11 -17.93 -7.78
CA PRO A 25 -2.35 -17.16 -7.85
C PRO A 25 -3.46 -17.62 -6.88
N TRP A 26 -3.55 -18.92 -6.61
CA TRP A 26 -4.58 -19.50 -5.73
C TRP A 26 -4.28 -19.34 -4.24
N GLU A 27 -3.02 -19.14 -3.85
CA GLU A 27 -2.64 -18.83 -2.46
C GLU A 27 -3.01 -17.39 -2.05
N ARG A 28 -3.24 -16.50 -3.03
CA ARG A 28 -3.68 -15.12 -2.76
C ARG A 28 -5.00 -15.05 -2.03
N GLY A 29 -5.93 -16.00 -2.22
CA GLY A 29 -7.20 -16.01 -1.50
C GLY A 29 -7.05 -16.15 0.03
N ILE A 30 -5.97 -16.79 0.49
CA ILE A 30 -5.67 -16.94 1.92
C ILE A 30 -4.95 -15.70 2.47
N LEU A 31 -4.14 -15.05 1.63
CA LEU A 31 -3.27 -13.92 1.99
C LEU A 31 -3.91 -12.54 1.78
N ALA A 32 -5.00 -12.44 1.02
CA ALA A 32 -5.71 -11.21 0.72
C ALA A 32 -7.17 -11.29 1.20
N LYS A 33 -7.35 -11.39 2.53
CA LYS A 33 -8.69 -11.40 3.12
C LYS A 33 -9.41 -10.07 2.85
N PRO A 34 -10.75 -10.07 2.69
CA PRO A 34 -11.50 -8.83 2.46
C PRO A 34 -11.27 -7.77 3.55
N GLU A 35 -11.09 -8.18 4.82
CA GLU A 35 -10.83 -7.24 5.93
C GLU A 35 -9.46 -6.54 5.87
N MET A 36 -8.54 -7.03 5.02
CA MET A 36 -7.22 -6.45 4.81
C MET A 36 -7.22 -5.42 3.66
N ALA A 37 -8.36 -5.23 2.99
CA ALA A 37 -8.50 -4.21 1.96
C ALA A 37 -8.40 -2.81 2.58
N TRP A 38 -7.78 -1.87 1.84
CA TRP A 38 -7.74 -0.46 2.22
C TRP A 38 -9.12 0.16 2.35
N GLU A 39 -10.05 -0.29 1.50
CA GLU A 39 -11.47 0.05 1.54
C GLU A 39 -12.28 -1.26 1.52
N PRO A 40 -12.65 -1.82 2.68
CA PRO A 40 -13.39 -3.07 2.76
C PRO A 40 -14.85 -2.92 2.36
N ASP A 41 -15.41 -1.69 2.42
CA ASP A 41 -16.77 -1.38 1.96
C ASP A 41 -16.74 -0.26 0.91
N PRO A 42 -16.55 -0.61 -0.38
CA PRO A 42 -16.44 0.38 -1.44
C PRO A 42 -17.71 1.22 -1.62
N LEU A 43 -18.89 0.70 -1.25
CA LEU A 43 -20.13 1.45 -1.36
C LEU A 43 -20.17 2.55 -0.29
N LEU A 44 -19.80 2.20 0.95
CA LEU A 44 -19.70 3.18 2.02
C LEU A 44 -18.59 4.20 1.74
N GLY A 45 -17.43 3.75 1.25
CA GLY A 45 -16.33 4.63 0.84
C GLY A 45 -16.78 5.66 -0.20
N GLN A 46 -17.47 5.22 -1.26
CA GLN A 46 -18.05 6.13 -2.26
C GLN A 46 -19.07 7.10 -1.66
N LEU A 47 -19.95 6.65 -0.78
CA LEU A 47 -20.92 7.53 -0.11
C LEU A 47 -20.21 8.59 0.73
N GLN A 48 -19.18 8.20 1.47
CA GLN A 48 -18.38 9.12 2.28
C GLN A 48 -17.63 10.13 1.41
N GLU A 49 -17.02 9.69 0.31
CA GLU A 49 -16.38 10.59 -0.66
C GLU A 49 -17.39 11.59 -1.25
N HIS A 50 -18.60 11.16 -1.61
CA HIS A 50 -19.65 12.06 -2.10
C HIS A 50 -20.04 13.12 -1.06
N VAL A 51 -20.21 12.72 0.21
CA VAL A 51 -20.52 13.66 1.29
C VAL A 51 -19.35 14.60 1.56
N TYR A 52 -18.12 14.07 1.57
CA TYR A 52 -16.90 14.83 1.80
C TYR A 52 -16.69 15.88 0.70
N PHE A 53 -16.79 15.48 -0.57
CA PHE A 53 -16.70 16.40 -1.70
C PHE A 53 -17.77 17.50 -1.62
N SER A 54 -19.00 17.15 -1.25
CA SER A 54 -20.10 18.11 -1.12
C SER A 54 -19.86 19.15 -0.01
N LYS A 55 -19.09 18.80 1.02
CA LYS A 55 -18.81 19.67 2.17
C LYS A 55 -17.47 20.41 2.06
N GLU A 56 -16.47 19.76 1.48
CA GLU A 56 -15.06 20.12 1.58
C GLU A 56 -14.33 19.97 0.24
N GLY A 57 -15.04 20.02 -0.90
CA GLY A 57 -14.47 19.81 -2.24
C GLY A 57 -13.28 20.71 -2.60
N SER A 58 -13.09 21.85 -1.93
CA SER A 58 -11.91 22.70 -2.09
C SER A 58 -10.65 22.19 -1.38
N ALA A 59 -10.77 21.26 -0.43
CA ALA A 59 -9.67 20.71 0.38
C ALA A 59 -8.88 19.60 -0.35
N GLY A 60 -9.41 19.07 -1.46
CA GLY A 60 -8.85 17.92 -2.17
C GLY A 60 -9.22 16.59 -1.51
N GLY A 61 -9.53 15.57 -2.33
CA GLY A 61 -9.89 14.22 -1.88
C GLY A 61 -8.71 13.22 -1.85
N TYR A 62 -9.00 11.96 -1.54
CA TYR A 62 -8.03 10.86 -1.62
C TYR A 62 -7.99 10.29 -3.05
N GLY A 63 -6.80 10.00 -3.59
CA GLY A 63 -6.62 9.45 -4.95
C GLY A 63 -6.12 10.45 -6.01
N ALA A 64 -5.79 9.97 -7.21
CA ALA A 64 -5.12 10.75 -8.27
C ALA A 64 -5.92 11.95 -8.82
N GLY A 65 -7.20 12.08 -8.46
CA GLY A 65 -8.05 13.24 -8.79
C GLY A 65 -8.28 14.21 -7.62
N GLY A 66 -7.64 13.99 -6.47
CA GLY A 66 -7.83 14.78 -5.26
C GLY A 66 -7.00 16.06 -5.24
N GLY A 67 -7.33 17.03 -6.08
CA GLY A 67 -6.55 18.26 -6.23
C GLY A 67 -7.37 19.53 -6.41
N GLY A 68 -7.85 20.10 -5.30
CA GLY A 68 -7.99 21.55 -5.13
C GLY A 68 -9.30 22.24 -5.58
N CYS A 69 -9.47 23.47 -5.09
CA CYS A 69 -10.37 24.56 -5.52
C CYS A 69 -11.90 24.31 -5.52
N GLY A 70 -12.37 23.05 -5.60
CA GLY A 70 -13.79 22.70 -5.52
C GLY A 70 -14.54 22.62 -6.84
N CYS A 71 -13.84 22.71 -7.99
CA CYS A 71 -14.43 22.53 -9.32
C CYS A 71 -14.09 21.13 -9.84
N ASN A 72 -15.07 20.22 -9.81
CA ASN A 72 -14.99 18.88 -10.44
C ASN A 72 -14.90 19.00 -11.97
#